data_AF-A0A6I6A480-F1
#
_entry.id   AF-A0A6I6A480-F1
#
_cell.length_a   1.000
_cell.length_b   1.000
_cell.length_c   1.000
_cell.angle_alpha   90.00
_cell.angle_beta   90.00
_cell.angle_gamma   90.00
#
_symmetry.space_group_name_H-M   'P 1'
#
loop_
_entity.id
_entity.type
_entity.pdbx_description
1 polymer ?
#
loop_
_entity_poly.entity_id
_entity_poly.type
_entity_poly.pdbx_seq_one_letter_code
_entity_poly.pdbx_strand_id
1 'polypeptide(L)'
;MRLVAGVAVTLAVVVGGSLVVTRFVDEARTRPLPPDVTEPVDAWSVQLVTGSCLAELPPDGEVGRVRVVPCAQQHEAQVIGEYGFDPDALWPGQEAAHARVARSCVLTEEEAAAGVEVVTWAPTEAGWRDGDRSGLCLAVPPEPVTGSSSSVPQEG
;
A
#
# COMPACT_ATOMS: atom_id res chain seq x y z
N MET A 1 -31.00 35.05 49.99
CA MET A 1 -29.91 36.03 49.75
C MET A 1 -28.69 35.27 49.22
N ARG A 2 -28.34 35.51 47.93
CA ARG A 2 -27.04 35.25 47.22
C ARG A 2 -26.54 33.79 47.14
N LEU A 3 -26.61 33.10 45.98
CA LEU A 3 -25.86 33.18 44.70
C LEU A 3 -24.64 32.22 44.64
N VAL A 4 -24.77 31.22 43.75
CA VAL A 4 -23.81 30.57 42.83
C VAL A 4 -22.52 29.92 43.36
N ALA A 5 -22.39 28.60 43.11
CA ALA A 5 -21.18 27.93 42.60
C ALA A 5 -21.62 26.58 42.03
N GLY A 6 -21.34 26.15 40.81
CA GLY A 6 -20.55 26.64 39.69
C GLY A 6 -20.54 25.49 38.68
N VAL A 7 -20.69 25.79 37.40
CA VAL A 7 -20.66 24.81 36.31
C VAL A 7 -19.33 24.05 36.33
N ALA A 8 -19.35 22.77 36.70
CA ALA A 8 -18.19 21.88 36.53
C ALA A 8 -18.36 21.09 35.24
N VAL A 9 -18.21 21.79 34.11
CA VAL A 9 -18.03 21.16 32.81
C VAL A 9 -16.75 21.72 32.21
N THR A 10 -15.99 20.83 31.57
CA THR A 10 -14.79 21.03 30.75
C THR A 10 -13.46 21.30 31.48
N LEU A 11 -12.62 20.25 31.54
CA LEU A 11 -11.26 20.24 30.98
C LEU A 11 -10.57 18.89 31.29
N ALA A 12 -10.92 17.83 30.56
CA ALA A 12 -10.16 16.57 30.61
C ALA A 12 -10.10 15.82 29.26
N VAL A 13 -10.16 16.55 28.13
CA VAL A 13 -10.13 15.92 26.78
C VAL A 13 -8.96 16.38 25.91
N VAL A 14 -8.22 17.43 26.28
CA VAL A 14 -7.21 17.98 25.35
C VAL A 14 -5.96 17.08 25.21
N VAL A 15 -5.63 16.26 26.21
CA VAL A 15 -4.49 15.31 26.12
C VAL A 15 -4.92 13.97 25.49
N GLY A 16 -6.19 13.59 25.60
CA GLY A 16 -6.73 12.39 24.96
C GLY A 16 -7.07 12.58 23.48
N GLY A 17 -7.46 13.80 23.09
CA GLY A 17 -7.83 14.12 21.72
C GLY A 17 -6.68 13.98 20.73
N SER A 18 -5.46 14.41 21.09
CA SER A 18 -4.30 14.32 20.21
C SER A 18 -3.85 12.88 19.95
N LEU A 19 -3.81 12.01 20.97
CA LEU A 19 -3.41 10.61 20.78
C LEU A 19 -4.50 9.75 20.10
N VAL A 20 -5.78 10.03 20.33
CA VAL A 20 -6.88 9.32 19.68
C VAL A 20 -7.02 9.73 18.21
N VAL A 21 -6.85 11.03 17.90
CA VAL A 21 -6.89 11.53 16.52
C VAL A 21 -5.71 11.01 15.70
N THR A 22 -4.48 10.95 16.25
CA THR A 22 -3.33 10.42 15.52
C THR A 22 -3.49 8.93 15.19
N ARG A 23 -3.94 8.11 16.15
CA ARG A 23 -4.20 6.68 15.93
C ARG A 23 -5.27 6.43 14.86
N PHE A 24 -6.35 7.21 14.87
CA PHE A 24 -7.43 7.07 13.89
C PHE A 24 -6.97 7.46 12.47
N VAL A 25 -6.14 8.49 12.35
CA VAL A 25 -5.59 8.93 11.05
C VAL A 25 -4.59 7.91 10.51
N ASP A 26 -3.79 7.30 11.37
CA ASP A 26 -2.80 6.30 11.00
C ASP A 26 -3.46 5.02 10.46
N GLU A 27 -4.47 4.52 11.16
CA GLU A 27 -5.22 3.33 10.74
C GLU A 27 -6.05 3.55 9.47
N ALA A 28 -6.52 4.77 9.23
CA ALA A 28 -7.17 5.13 7.98
C ALA A 28 -6.19 5.16 6.79
N ARG A 29 -4.90 5.42 7.03
CA ARG A 29 -3.86 5.48 5.99
C ARG A 29 -3.25 4.14 5.64
N THR A 30 -3.41 3.13 6.49
CA THR A 30 -2.88 1.78 6.27
C THR A 30 -3.95 0.77 5.88
N ARG A 31 -5.22 1.16 5.88
CA ARG A 31 -6.30 0.29 5.42
C ARG A 31 -6.08 -0.11 3.94
N PRO A 32 -6.04 -1.42 3.64
CA PRO A 32 -5.94 -1.90 2.26
C PRO A 32 -7.07 -1.39 1.39
N LEU A 33 -6.76 -1.06 0.14
CA LEU A 33 -7.75 -0.74 -0.88
C LEU A 33 -8.44 -2.00 -1.41
N PRO A 34 -9.62 -1.86 -2.03
CA PRO A 34 -10.14 -2.90 -2.93
C PRO A 34 -9.11 -3.19 -4.04
N PRO A 35 -8.98 -4.46 -4.49
CA PRO A 35 -8.11 -4.83 -5.60
C PRO A 35 -8.34 -4.02 -6.87
N ASP A 36 -9.61 -3.75 -7.19
CA ASP A 36 -10.01 -2.86 -8.28
C ASP A 36 -10.86 -1.73 -7.69
N VAL A 37 -10.35 -0.50 -7.76
CA VAL A 37 -11.04 0.69 -7.28
C VAL A 37 -12.10 1.13 -8.29
N THR A 38 -13.22 1.68 -7.83
CA THR A 38 -14.27 2.13 -8.75
C THR A 38 -14.01 3.51 -9.37
N GLU A 39 -13.11 4.29 -8.76
CA GLU A 39 -12.70 5.60 -9.23
C GLU A 39 -11.22 5.86 -8.88
N PRO A 40 -10.52 6.77 -9.61
CA PRO A 40 -9.14 7.10 -9.30
C PRO A 40 -8.95 7.66 -7.88
N VAL A 41 -7.92 7.19 -7.19
CA VAL A 41 -7.61 7.58 -5.81
C VAL A 41 -6.10 7.75 -5.59
N ASP A 42 -5.71 8.76 -4.81
CA ASP A 42 -4.34 8.91 -4.32
C ASP A 42 -4.15 8.07 -3.04
N ALA A 43 -3.38 6.99 -3.16
CA ALA A 43 -3.17 6.01 -2.10
C ALA A 43 -1.74 6.06 -1.56
N TRP A 44 -1.53 5.61 -0.32
CA TRP A 44 -0.20 5.25 0.15
C TRP A 44 0.20 3.89 -0.43
N SER A 45 1.48 3.69 -0.72
CA SER A 45 2.01 2.42 -1.26
C SER A 45 1.63 1.21 -0.39
N VAL A 46 1.61 1.38 0.93
CA VAL A 46 1.21 0.34 1.90
C VAL A 46 -0.27 -0.06 1.85
N GLN A 47 -1.12 0.68 1.13
CA GLN A 47 -2.54 0.36 0.97
C GLN A 47 -2.82 -0.50 -0.26
N LEU A 48 -1.83 -0.66 -1.14
CA LEU A 48 -1.97 -1.44 -2.35
C LEU A 48 -2.04 -2.92 -2.00
N VAL A 49 -2.79 -3.64 -2.81
CA VAL A 49 -2.99 -5.09 -2.72
C VAL A 49 -2.87 -5.70 -4.10
N THR A 50 -2.72 -7.02 -4.15
CA THR A 50 -2.80 -7.80 -5.39
C THR A 50 -4.07 -7.44 -6.17
N GLY A 51 -3.90 -6.99 -7.41
CA GLY A 51 -4.94 -6.48 -8.29
C GLY A 51 -4.88 -4.96 -8.51
N SER A 52 -4.26 -4.19 -7.61
CA SER A 52 -4.22 -2.72 -7.70
C SER A 52 -3.55 -2.24 -8.99
N CYS A 53 -4.25 -1.40 -9.76
CA CYS A 53 -3.79 -0.83 -11.02
C CYS A 53 -3.32 0.63 -10.83
N LEU A 54 -2.10 0.95 -11.27
CA LEU A 54 -1.46 2.25 -11.07
C LEU A 54 -1.43 3.04 -12.36
N ALA A 55 -1.95 4.27 -12.34
CA ALA A 55 -1.98 5.13 -13.52
C ALA A 55 -0.59 5.29 -14.14
N GLU A 56 0.41 5.53 -13.29
CA GLU A 56 1.80 5.74 -13.67
C GLU A 56 2.71 4.99 -12.68
N LEU A 57 3.83 4.48 -13.17
CA LEU A 57 4.87 3.94 -12.30
C LEU A 57 5.79 5.07 -11.80
N PRO A 58 5.94 5.27 -10.47
CA PRO A 58 6.90 6.23 -9.94
C PRO A 58 8.34 5.90 -10.38
N PRO A 59 9.23 6.91 -10.50
CA PRO A 59 10.64 6.66 -10.75
C PRO A 59 11.28 5.84 -9.63
N ASP A 60 12.39 5.17 -9.93
CA ASP A 60 13.15 4.39 -8.96
C ASP A 60 13.48 5.20 -7.69
N GLY A 61 13.26 4.59 -6.54
CA GLY A 61 13.53 5.21 -5.25
C GLY A 61 12.44 4.92 -4.21
N GLU A 62 12.31 5.83 -3.25
CA GLU A 62 11.30 5.72 -2.19
C GLU A 62 9.91 6.07 -2.73
N VAL A 63 8.96 5.15 -2.55
CA VAL A 63 7.58 5.31 -3.01
C VAL A 63 6.65 5.51 -1.81
N GLY A 64 6.18 6.74 -1.64
CA GLY A 64 5.22 7.10 -0.59
C GLY A 64 3.76 6.99 -1.04
N ARG A 65 3.40 7.75 -2.07
CA ARG A 65 2.03 7.80 -2.61
C ARG A 65 2.01 7.55 -4.11
N VAL A 66 0.91 6.97 -4.58
CA VAL A 66 0.67 6.63 -5.98
C VAL A 66 -0.76 6.94 -6.37
N ARG A 67 -1.00 7.06 -7.67
CA ARG A 67 -2.34 7.16 -8.23
C ARG A 67 -2.83 5.76 -8.62
N VAL A 68 -3.81 5.25 -7.89
CA VAL A 68 -4.51 4.00 -8.22
C VAL A 68 -5.74 4.34 -9.07
N VAL A 69 -5.99 3.57 -10.12
CA VAL A 69 -7.12 3.76 -11.04
C VAL A 69 -7.91 2.46 -11.19
N PRO A 70 -9.19 2.52 -11.59
CA PRO A 70 -9.91 1.31 -11.99
C PRO A 70 -9.14 0.60 -13.09
N CYS A 71 -9.00 -0.72 -13.01
CA CYS A 71 -8.22 -1.47 -13.97
C CYS A 71 -8.78 -1.38 -15.39
N ALA A 72 -10.07 -1.06 -15.55
CA ALA A 72 -10.67 -0.76 -16.86
C ALA A 72 -10.17 0.56 -17.48
N GLN A 73 -9.53 1.44 -16.71
CA GLN A 73 -8.83 2.62 -17.21
C GLN A 73 -7.40 2.28 -17.61
N GLN A 74 -6.80 3.13 -18.43
CA GLN A 74 -5.40 2.97 -18.84
C GLN A 74 -4.48 3.07 -17.63
N HIS A 75 -3.54 2.14 -17.49
CA HIS A 75 -2.59 2.08 -16.38
C HIS A 75 -1.24 1.49 -16.83
N GLU A 76 -0.17 1.90 -16.17
CA GLU A 76 1.22 1.51 -16.49
C GLU A 76 1.71 0.31 -15.69
N ALA A 77 1.12 0.01 -14.54
CA ALA A 77 1.54 -1.10 -13.72
C ALA A 77 0.36 -1.72 -12.96
N GLN A 78 0.47 -3.01 -12.65
CA GLN A 78 -0.49 -3.72 -11.79
C GLN A 78 0.25 -4.53 -10.71
N VAL A 79 -0.22 -4.47 -9.47
CA VAL A 79 0.27 -5.34 -8.40
C VAL A 79 -0.21 -6.77 -8.68
N ILE A 80 0.71 -7.68 -8.92
CA ILE A 80 0.42 -9.09 -9.25
C ILE A 80 0.73 -10.05 -8.11
N GLY A 81 1.38 -9.56 -7.05
CA GLY A 81 1.66 -10.37 -5.88
C GLY A 81 2.19 -9.55 -4.70
N GLU A 82 2.14 -10.19 -3.55
CA GLU A 82 2.58 -9.64 -2.27
C GLU A 82 3.50 -10.63 -1.56
N TYR A 83 4.53 -10.10 -0.91
CA TYR A 83 5.42 -10.84 -0.03
C TYR A 83 5.20 -10.39 1.41
N GLY A 84 4.64 -11.27 2.23
CA GLY A 84 4.54 -11.05 3.67
C GLY A 84 5.86 -11.39 4.38
N PHE A 85 6.47 -10.40 5.01
CA PHE A 85 7.50 -10.64 6.00
C PHE A 85 6.85 -11.18 7.28
N ASP A 86 7.59 -11.99 8.04
CA ASP A 86 7.15 -12.41 9.37
C ASP A 86 6.93 -11.16 10.26
N PRO A 87 5.77 -11.06 10.95
CA PRO A 87 5.43 -9.86 11.71
C PRO A 87 6.41 -9.57 12.85
N ASP A 88 7.03 -10.61 13.42
CA ASP A 88 7.97 -10.53 14.54
C ASP A 88 9.44 -10.48 14.07
N ALA A 89 9.69 -10.43 12.76
CA ALA A 89 11.04 -10.33 12.23
C ALA A 89 11.74 -9.03 12.67
N LEU A 90 13.05 -9.13 12.89
CA LEU A 90 13.93 -7.98 12.99
C LEU A 90 14.20 -7.40 11.59
N TRP A 91 14.39 -6.08 11.51
CA TRP A 91 14.74 -5.42 10.26
C TRP A 91 15.99 -6.06 9.63
N PRO A 92 15.88 -6.65 8.43
CA PRO A 92 16.99 -7.38 7.83
C PRO A 92 18.04 -6.48 7.16
N GLY A 93 17.79 -5.18 7.07
CA GLY A 93 18.54 -4.26 6.21
C GLY A 93 17.92 -4.14 4.82
N GLN A 94 18.13 -2.98 4.18
CA GLN A 94 17.44 -2.62 2.94
C GLN A 94 17.73 -3.61 1.80
N GLU A 95 19.00 -3.93 1.56
CA GLU A 95 19.41 -4.90 0.53
C GLU A 95 18.79 -6.29 0.74
N ALA A 96 18.73 -6.75 1.99
CA ALA A 96 18.17 -8.05 2.30
C ALA A 96 16.64 -8.05 2.16
N ALA A 97 15.96 -6.94 2.44
CA ALA A 97 14.54 -6.77 2.18
C ALA A 97 14.24 -6.82 0.67
N HIS A 98 14.94 -6.01 -0.13
CA HIS A 98 14.83 -6.04 -1.60
C HIS A 98 15.06 -7.43 -2.16
N ALA A 99 16.14 -8.11 -1.77
CA ALA A 99 16.46 -9.43 -2.27
C ALA A 99 15.42 -10.49 -1.91
N ARG A 100 14.70 -10.34 -0.78
CA ARG A 100 13.61 -11.25 -0.40
C ARG A 100 12.39 -11.07 -1.27
N VAL A 101 11.95 -9.82 -1.46
CA VAL A 101 10.81 -9.50 -2.33
C VAL A 101 11.11 -9.87 -3.78
N ALA A 102 12.30 -9.54 -4.29
CA ALA A 102 12.71 -9.91 -5.65
C ALA A 102 12.66 -11.42 -5.90
N ARG A 103 12.99 -12.25 -4.91
CA ARG A 103 12.90 -13.72 -5.05
C ARG A 103 11.48 -14.26 -5.04
N SER A 104 10.52 -13.55 -4.46
CA SER A 104 9.11 -13.95 -4.48
C SER A 104 8.36 -13.51 -5.72
N CYS A 105 8.87 -12.50 -6.44
CA CYS A 105 8.22 -11.99 -7.64
C CYS A 105 8.65 -12.80 -8.87
N VAL A 106 7.72 -13.54 -9.45
CA VAL A 106 7.98 -14.42 -10.61
C VAL A 106 6.91 -14.15 -11.66
N LEU A 107 7.35 -13.90 -12.91
CA LEU A 107 6.46 -13.88 -14.07
C LEU A 107 6.30 -15.29 -14.65
N THR A 108 5.16 -15.50 -15.29
CA THR A 108 5.00 -16.63 -16.20
C THR A 108 5.87 -16.46 -17.45
N GLU A 109 6.18 -17.58 -18.11
CA GLU A 109 6.92 -17.53 -19.39
C GLU A 109 6.18 -16.72 -20.46
N GLU A 110 4.84 -16.74 -20.43
CA GLU A 110 3.99 -15.98 -21.36
C GLU A 110 4.09 -14.47 -21.12
N GLU A 111 4.01 -14.03 -19.86
CA GLU A 111 4.17 -12.61 -19.50
C GLU A 111 5.58 -12.10 -19.87
N ALA A 112 6.62 -12.88 -19.55
CA ALA A 112 7.98 -12.53 -19.92
C ALA A 112 8.18 -12.46 -21.44
N ALA A 113 7.59 -13.41 -22.20
CA ALA A 113 7.63 -13.40 -23.66
C ALA A 113 6.84 -12.24 -24.27
N ALA A 114 5.81 -11.75 -23.59
CA ALA A 114 5.06 -10.55 -23.96
C ALA A 114 5.79 -9.24 -23.62
N GLY A 115 6.99 -9.31 -23.02
CA GLY A 115 7.80 -8.15 -22.67
C GLY A 115 7.36 -7.45 -21.37
N VAL A 116 6.61 -8.14 -20.51
CA VAL A 116 6.26 -7.63 -19.18
C VAL A 116 7.51 -7.65 -18.30
N GLU A 117 7.76 -6.54 -17.60
CA GLU A 117 8.81 -6.43 -16.59
C GLU A 117 8.23 -6.54 -15.18
N VAL A 118 9.07 -6.91 -14.21
CA VAL A 118 8.71 -6.88 -12.79
C VAL A 118 9.47 -5.79 -12.09
N VAL A 119 8.72 -4.93 -11.40
CA VAL A 119 9.23 -3.98 -10.43
C VAL A 119 8.86 -4.45 -9.03
N THR A 120 9.80 -4.34 -8.10
CA THR A 120 9.59 -4.82 -6.73
C THR A 120 9.72 -3.70 -5.74
N TRP A 121 8.75 -3.59 -4.84
CA TRP A 121 8.80 -2.65 -3.73
C TRP A 121 8.99 -3.43 -2.44
N ALA A 122 10.01 -3.06 -1.68
CA ALA A 122 10.26 -3.59 -0.36
C ALA A 122 10.05 -2.48 0.67
N PRO A 123 9.68 -2.82 1.92
CA PRO A 123 9.53 -1.84 2.98
C PRO A 123 10.86 -1.09 3.17
N THR A 124 10.78 0.19 3.56
CA THR A 124 11.94 0.94 4.03
C THR A 124 12.15 0.66 5.52
N GLU A 125 13.31 1.03 6.06
CA GLU A 125 13.52 0.93 7.52
C GLU A 125 12.52 1.81 8.31
N ALA A 126 12.12 2.96 7.76
CA ALA A 126 11.10 3.82 8.36
C ALA A 126 9.73 3.12 8.37
N GLY A 127 9.27 2.63 7.22
CA GLY A 127 8.03 1.85 7.12
C GLY A 127 8.05 0.64 8.05
N TRP A 128 9.19 -0.05 8.16
CA TRP A 128 9.35 -1.18 9.07
C TRP A 128 9.15 -0.80 10.54
N ARG A 129 9.65 0.37 10.97
CA ARG A 129 9.40 0.88 12.34
C ARG A 129 7.93 1.21 12.56
N ASP A 130 7.24 1.63 11.51
CA ASP A 130 5.81 1.95 11.52
C ASP A 130 4.91 0.72 11.30
N GLY A 131 5.51 -0.47 11.15
CA GLY A 131 4.80 -1.74 11.08
C GLY A 131 4.59 -2.32 9.68
N ASP A 132 5.13 -1.68 8.64
CA ASP A 132 5.09 -2.23 7.27
C ASP A 132 5.91 -3.52 7.19
N ARG A 133 5.23 -4.60 6.80
CA ARG A 133 5.78 -5.96 6.64
C ARG A 133 5.44 -6.52 5.27
N SER A 134 5.14 -5.67 4.29
CA SER A 134 4.67 -6.10 2.98
C SER A 134 5.67 -5.68 1.89
N GLY A 135 6.03 -6.62 1.03
CA GLY A 135 6.65 -6.34 -0.26
C GLY A 135 5.64 -6.49 -1.38
N LEU A 136 5.76 -5.69 -2.45
CA LEU A 136 4.87 -5.73 -3.60
C LEU A 136 5.63 -6.13 -4.88
N CYS A 137 4.98 -6.95 -5.70
CA CYS A 137 5.41 -7.31 -7.05
C CYS A 137 4.51 -6.60 -8.06
N LEU A 138 5.06 -5.71 -8.88
CA LEU A 138 4.32 -4.97 -9.90
C LEU A 138 4.72 -5.48 -11.28
N ALA A 139 3.74 -5.89 -12.07
CA ALA A 139 3.89 -6.16 -13.49
C ALA A 139 3.80 -4.84 -14.26
N VAL A 140 4.76 -4.61 -15.15
CA VAL A 140 4.86 -3.42 -15.99
C VAL A 140 4.87 -3.88 -17.45
N PRO A 141 3.74 -3.78 -18.18
CA PRO A 141 3.71 -4.06 -19.62
C PRO A 141 4.55 -3.04 -20.40
N PRO A 142 4.96 -3.37 -21.65
CA PRO A 142 5.78 -2.49 -22.47
C PRO A 142 5.07 -1.20 -22.89
N GLU A 143 3.73 -1.17 -22.84
CA GLU A 143 2.89 0.00 -23.11
C GLU A 143 1.70 -0.02 -22.12
N PRO A 144 1.09 1.14 -21.79
CA PRO A 144 -0.05 1.19 -20.89
C PRO A 144 -1.25 0.36 -21.37
N VAL A 145 -1.89 -0.37 -20.46
CA VAL A 145 -2.96 -1.34 -20.77
C VAL A 145 -4.29 -0.97 -20.10
N THR A 146 -5.35 -1.68 -20.50
CA THR A 146 -6.68 -1.64 -19.86
C THR A 146 -7.14 -3.07 -19.58
N GLY A 147 -7.89 -3.26 -18.50
CA GLY A 147 -8.27 -4.57 -17.97
C GLY A 147 -7.24 -5.13 -16.99
N SER A 148 -7.64 -6.06 -16.13
CA SER A 148 -6.70 -6.71 -15.20
C SER A 148 -5.97 -7.86 -15.87
N SER A 149 -4.68 -8.02 -15.56
CA SER A 149 -3.89 -9.22 -15.90
C SER A 149 -4.21 -10.41 -15.00
N SER A 150 -4.95 -10.18 -13.92
CA SER A 150 -5.23 -11.16 -12.87
C SER A 150 -6.05 -12.34 -13.40
N SER A 151 -5.36 -13.46 -13.62
CA SER A 151 -5.92 -14.82 -13.67
C SER A 151 -6.29 -15.36 -12.28
N VAL A 152 -6.29 -14.51 -11.23
CA VAL A 152 -6.63 -14.90 -9.85
C VAL A 152 -8.13 -15.23 -9.77
N PRO A 153 -8.52 -16.47 -9.44
CA PRO A 153 -9.91 -16.76 -9.09
C PRO A 153 -10.27 -15.92 -7.87
N GLN A 154 -11.28 -15.07 -8.01
CA GLN A 154 -11.94 -14.45 -6.87
C GLN A 154 -12.69 -15.56 -6.12
N GLU A 155 -12.02 -16.25 -5.21
CA GLU A 155 -12.68 -17.14 -4.26
C GLU A 155 -13.64 -16.29 -3.41
N GLY A 156 -14.93 -16.60 -3.49
CA GLY A 156 -16.02 -15.89 -2.82
C GLY A 156 -16.22 -16.28 -1.36
#